data_AF-A0A350WRA5-F1
#
_entry.id   AF-A0A350WRA5-F1
#
_cell.length_a   1.000
_cell.length_b   1.000
_cell.length_c   1.000
_cell.angle_alpha   90.00
_cell.angle_beta   90.00
_cell.angle_gamma   90.00
#
_symmetry.space_group_name_H-M   'P 1'
#
loop_
_entity.id
_entity.type
_entity.pdbx_description
1 polymer ?
#
loop_
_entity_poly.entity_id
_entity_poly.type
_entity_poly.pdbx_seq_one_letter_code
_entity_poly.pdbx_strand_id
1 'polypeptide(L)' 'MPYSTANPVSIETVDDDVPQGAGKTWLYLEPDGDVLPAQGEPDKVLGNLLRDDWGAILR' A
#
# COMPACT_ATOMS: atom_id res chain seq x y z
N MET A 1 5.53 13.67 0.61
CA MET A 1 4.58 14.27 1.55
C MET A 1 3.53 13.21 1.87
N PRO A 2 3.55 12.54 3.04
CA PRO A 2 2.49 11.58 3.34
C PRO A 2 1.24 12.37 3.72
N TYR A 3 0.11 12.07 3.09
CA TYR A 3 -1.15 12.62 3.52
C TYR A 3 -1.52 12.00 4.86
N SER A 4 -1.95 12.83 5.81
CA SER A 4 -2.57 12.36 7.06
C SER A 4 -3.70 11.39 6.73
N THR A 5 -3.91 10.38 7.57
CA THR A 5 -5.07 9.48 7.48
C THR A 5 -6.39 10.28 7.50
N ALA A 6 -6.39 11.44 8.15
CA ALA A 6 -7.46 12.44 8.13
C ALA A 6 -7.16 13.57 7.12
N ASN A 7 -6.95 13.23 5.86
CA ASN A 7 -6.89 14.23 4.79
C ASN A 7 -8.30 14.57 4.27
N PRO A 8 -8.48 15.71 3.57
CA PRO A 8 -9.80 16.14 3.10
C PRO A 8 -10.51 15.08 2.26
N VAL A 9 -9.76 14.36 1.42
CA VAL A 9 -10.29 13.27 0.59
C VAL A 9 -10.81 12.14 1.46
N SER A 10 -10.05 11.70 2.48
CA SER A 10 -10.49 10.65 3.42
C SER A 10 -11.78 10.99 4.17
N ILE A 11 -12.00 12.28 4.47
CA ILE A 11 -13.20 12.76 5.17
C ILE A 11 -14.40 12.76 4.20
N GLU A 12 -14.17 13.16 2.94
CA GLU A 12 -15.20 13.21 1.90
C GLU A 12 -15.62 11.80 1.44
N THR A 13 -14.73 10.81 1.49
CA THR A 13 -15.00 9.42 1.05
C THR A 13 -15.29 8.47 2.21
N VAL A 14 -15.65 8.97 3.40
CA VAL A 14 -15.82 8.14 4.60
C VAL A 14 -16.96 7.11 4.48
N ASP A 15 -17.97 7.41 3.66
CA ASP A 15 -19.11 6.54 3.35
C ASP A 15 -18.90 5.71 2.07
N ASP A 16 -17.81 5.93 1.33
CA ASP A 16 -17.43 5.04 0.25
C ASP A 16 -16.79 3.79 0.86
N ASP A 17 -17.37 2.63 0.58
CA ASP A 17 -16.85 1.33 1.00
C ASP A 17 -15.49 1.12 0.29
N VAL A 18 -14.40 1.57 0.93
CA VAL A 18 -13.04 1.41 0.39
C VAL A 18 -12.81 -0.09 0.26
N PRO A 19 -12.71 -0.64 -0.96
CA PRO A 19 -12.55 -2.07 -1.13
C PRO A 19 -11.31 -2.53 -0.38
N GLN A 20 -11.35 -3.68 0.31
CA GLN A 20 -10.16 -4.29 0.92
C GLN A 20 -9.18 -4.82 -0.15
N GLY A 21 -8.61 -3.91 -0.94
CA GLY A 21 -7.72 -4.17 -2.07
C GLY A 21 -6.24 -4.01 -1.74
N ALA A 22 -5.87 -3.49 -0.57
CA ALA A 22 -4.48 -3.37 -0.14
C ALA A 22 -3.79 -4.74 -0.10
N GLY A 23 -2.70 -4.92 -0.85
CA GLY A 23 -1.99 -6.19 -0.97
C GLY A 23 -2.65 -7.22 -1.91
N LYS A 24 -3.78 -6.88 -2.56
CA LYS A 24 -4.50 -7.79 -3.48
C LYS A 24 -4.82 -7.15 -4.84
N THR A 25 -5.22 -5.89 -4.84
CA THR A 25 -5.64 -5.09 -6.00
C THR A 25 -4.68 -3.92 -6.24
N TRP A 26 -4.07 -3.38 -5.18
CA TRP A 26 -3.02 -2.37 -5.26
C TRP A 26 -1.92 -2.63 -4.24
N LEU A 27 -0.75 -2.05 -4.50
CA LEU A 27 0.46 -2.13 -3.70
C LEU A 27 1.05 -0.73 -3.53
N TYR A 28 1.72 -0.50 -2.43
CA TYR A 28 2.51 0.70 -2.17
C TYR A 28 3.99 0.38 -2.35
N LEU A 29 4.68 1.13 -3.20
CA LEU A 29 6.11 0.93 -3.49
C LEU A 29 6.93 2.08 -2.90
N GLU A 30 7.91 1.74 -2.06
CA GLU A 30 8.87 2.69 -1.51
C GLU A 30 10.08 2.90 -2.44
N PRO A 31 10.79 4.04 -2.36
CA PRO A 31 11.89 4.34 -3.26
C PRO A 31 13.07 3.35 -3.24
N ASP A 32 13.23 2.59 -2.14
CA ASP A 32 14.24 1.54 -1.99
C ASP A 32 13.77 0.16 -2.48
N GLY A 33 12.56 0.11 -3.04
CA GLY A 33 11.97 -1.07 -3.66
C GLY A 33 11.07 -1.88 -2.74
N ASP A 34 10.93 -1.51 -1.47
CA ASP A 34 10.04 -2.25 -0.57
C ASP A 34 8.58 -2.11 -1.02
N VAL A 35 7.88 -3.24 -1.04
CA VAL A 35 6.48 -3.35 -1.43
C VAL A 35 5.64 -3.57 -0.18
N LEU A 36 4.67 -2.70 0.05
CA LEU A 36 3.76 -2.72 1.19
C LEU A 36 2.30 -2.84 0.70
N PRO A 37 1.35 -3.30 1.54
CA PRO A 37 -0.07 -3.28 1.21
C PRO A 37 -0.61 -1.85 1.05
N ALA A 38 -0.11 -0.93 1.89
CA ALA A 38 -0.52 0.47 1.94
C ALA A 38 0.60 1.37 2.50
N GLN A 39 0.45 2.68 2.29
CA GLN A 39 1.35 3.68 2.86
C GLN A 39 1.28 3.68 4.40
N GLY A 40 2.43 3.77 5.06
CA GLY A 40 2.49 3.91 6.52
C GLY A 40 2.37 2.60 7.29
N GLU A 41 2.57 1.45 6.62
CA GLU A 41 2.62 0.11 7.23
C GLU A 41 4.04 -0.50 7.16
N PRO A 42 5.07 0.14 7.75
CA PRO A 42 6.48 -0.27 7.58
C PRO A 42 6.80 -1.66 8.14
N ASP A 43 5.94 -2.20 9.00
CA ASP A 43 6.02 -3.54 9.57
C ASP A 43 5.42 -4.63 8.66
N LYS A 44 4.80 -4.25 7.54
CA LYS A 44 4.10 -5.16 6.61
C LYS A 44 4.77 -5.21 5.23
N VAL A 45 6.08 -5.44 5.20
CA VAL A 45 6.80 -5.62 3.92
C VAL A 45 6.37 -6.95 3.27
N LEU A 46 5.87 -6.87 2.03
CA LEU A 46 5.46 -8.01 1.20
C LEU A 46 6.61 -8.58 0.37
N GLY A 47 7.63 -7.78 0.12
CA GLY A 47 8.83 -8.13 -0.65
C GLY A 47 9.53 -6.89 -1.18
N ASN A 48 10.54 -7.07 -2.04
CA ASN A 48 11.28 -5.97 -2.64
C ASN A 48 11.33 -6.11 -4.18
N LEU A 49 10.80 -5.11 -4.89
CA LEU A 49 10.65 -5.11 -6.35
C LEU A 49 11.99 -5.19 -7.11
N LEU A 50 13.09 -4.77 -6.49
CA LEU A 50 14.41 -4.77 -7.12
C LEU A 50 15.15 -6.11 -6.99
N ARG A 51 14.65 -6.99 -6.12
CA ARG A 51 15.36 -8.22 -5.72
C ARG A 51 14.53 -9.48 -5.90
N ASP A 52 13.22 -9.37 -5.73
CA ASP A 52 12.31 -10.51 -5.72
C ASP A 52 11.58 -10.64 -7.05
N ASP A 53 11.33 -11.88 -7.46
CA ASP A 53 10.43 -12.16 -8.56
C ASP A 53 9.02 -11.68 -8.22
N TRP A 54 8.35 -11.05 -9.19
CA TRP A 54 7.01 -10.48 -9.02
C TRP A 54 5.98 -11.49 -8.46
N GLY A 55 6.07 -12.75 -8.87
CA GLY A 55 5.18 -13.82 -8.39
C GLY A 55 5.40 -14.22 -6.93
N ALA A 56 6.57 -13.92 -6.35
CA ALA A 56 6.85 -14.16 -4.93
C ALA A 56 6.22 -13.09 -4.03
N ILE A 57 6.10 -11.85 -4.53
CA ILE A 57 5.54 -10.70 -3.80
C ILE A 57 4.00 -10.80 -3.66
N LEU A 58 3.33 -11.44 -4.63
CA LEU A 58 1.86 -11.52 -4.72
C LEU A 58 1.25 -12.84 -4.19
N ARG A 59 2.01 -13.66 -3.46
CA ARG A 59 1.58 -14.98 -2.98
C ARG A 59 0.88 -14.96 -1.63
#